data_AF-K6E1K2-F1
#
_entry.id   AF-K6E1K2-F1
#
_cell.length_a   1.000
_cell.length_b   1.000
_cell.length_c   1.000
_cell.angle_alpha   90.00
_cell.angle_beta   90.00
_cell.angle_gamma   90.00
#
_symmetry.space_group_name_H-M   'P 1'
#
loop_
_entity.id
_entity.type
_entity.pdbx_description
1 polymer ?
#
loop_
_entity_poly.entity_id
_entity_poly.type
_entity_poly.pdbx_seq_one_letter_code
_entity_poly.pdbx_strand_id
1 'polypeptide(L)'
;MKENKQALYFNMILGTIGTILIALSAVRYQTKEYNYIGYVMIFFGFALTISYINYLEKKSGISKKMTWIRFIVSFILFISFSYFLYF
;
A
#
# COMPACT_ATOMS: atom_id res chain seq x y z
N MET A 1 -8.89 14.16 24.85
CA MET A 1 -7.46 13.94 24.56
C MET A 1 -7.18 14.58 23.20
N LYS A 2 -6.36 15.63 23.09
CA LYS A 2 -6.01 16.21 21.79
C LYS A 2 -5.22 15.16 21.02
N GLU A 3 -5.81 14.56 20.00
CA GLU A 3 -5.09 13.62 19.13
C GLU A 3 -3.82 14.30 18.60
N ASN A 4 -2.68 13.66 18.81
CA ASN A 4 -1.42 14.13 18.25
C ASN A 4 -1.43 13.84 16.75
N LYS A 5 -1.92 14.80 15.96
CA LYS A 5 -2.03 14.71 14.49
C LYS A 5 -0.69 14.32 13.84
N GLN A 6 0.44 14.74 14.42
CA GLN A 6 1.77 14.38 13.91
C GLN A 6 2.04 12.88 14.05
N ALA A 7 1.75 12.29 15.21
CA ALA A 7 1.88 10.87 15.44
C ALA A 7 0.96 10.05 14.52
N LEU A 8 -0.27 10.54 14.30
CA LEU A 8 -1.23 9.91 13.40
C LEU A 8 -0.73 9.90 11.93
N TYR A 9 -0.24 11.02 11.40
CA TYR A 9 0.33 11.07 10.05
C TYR A 9 1.60 10.24 9.92
N PHE A 10 2.45 10.21 10.96
CA PHE A 10 3.63 9.36 10.99
C PHE A 10 3.25 7.88 10.86
N ASN A 11 2.24 7.43 11.61
CA ASN A 11 1.74 6.06 11.54
C ASN A 11 1.12 5.73 10.16
N MET A 12 0.42 6.66 9.53
CA MET A 12 -0.06 6.49 8.15
C MET A 12 1.09 6.26 7.17
N ILE A 13 2.16 7.07 7.28
CA ILE A 13 3.32 6.97 6.39
C ILE A 13 4.01 5.62 6.61
N LEU A 14 4.26 5.22 7.85
CA LEU A 14 4.86 3.93 8.17
C LEU A 14 4.01 2.76 7.64
N GLY A 15 2.69 2.78 7.88
CA GLY A 15 1.78 1.75 7.38
C GLY A 15 1.80 1.65 5.85
N THR A 16 1.91 2.79 5.17
CA THR A 16 1.99 2.85 3.71
C THR A 16 3.30 2.28 3.18
N ILE A 17 4.44 2.76 3.70
CA ILE A 17 5.77 2.30 3.29
C ILE A 17 5.91 0.80 3.56
N GLY A 18 5.52 0.34 4.76
CA GLY A 18 5.59 -1.08 5.11
C GLY A 18 4.75 -1.97 4.18
N THR A 19 3.53 -1.56 3.87
CA THR A 19 2.65 -2.31 2.96
C THR A 19 3.25 -2.42 1.55
N ILE A 20 3.80 -1.32 1.02
CA ILE A 20 4.46 -1.31 -0.29
C ILE A 20 5.69 -2.22 -0.28
N LEU A 21 6.55 -2.13 0.73
CA LEU A 21 7.75 -2.96 0.83
C LEU A 21 7.41 -4.45 0.85
N ILE A 22 6.42 -4.86 1.65
CA ILE A 22 5.96 -6.26 1.70
C ILE A 22 5.48 -6.72 0.32
N ALA A 23 4.65 -5.91 -0.35
CA ALA A 23 4.12 -6.24 -1.66
C ALA A 23 5.25 -6.36 -2.71
N LEU A 24 6.22 -5.46 -2.72
CA LEU A 24 7.36 -5.50 -3.64
C LEU A 24 8.29 -6.70 -3.39
N SER A 25 8.53 -7.04 -2.12
CA SER A 25 9.27 -8.25 -1.77
C SER A 25 8.58 -9.51 -2.28
N ALA A 26 7.26 -9.59 -2.14
CA ALA A 26 6.47 -10.69 -2.66
C ALA A 26 6.53 -10.75 -4.19
N VAL A 27 6.37 -9.61 -4.87
CA VAL A 27 6.46 -9.50 -6.34
C VAL A 27 7.81 -10.02 -6.83
N ARG A 28 8.92 -9.56 -6.22
CA ARG A 28 10.28 -9.99 -6.57
C ARG A 28 10.48 -11.50 -6.42
N TYR A 29 9.85 -12.11 -5.42
CA TYR A 29 9.90 -13.56 -5.23
C TYR A 29 9.17 -14.29 -6.36
N GLN A 30 7.96 -13.84 -6.71
CA GLN A 30 7.20 -14.44 -7.81
C GLN A 30 7.88 -14.26 -9.17
N THR A 31 8.63 -13.16 -9.40
CA THR A 31 9.42 -12.97 -10.64
C THR A 31 10.40 -14.12 -10.86
N LYS A 32 11.11 -14.52 -9.80
CA LYS A 32 12.13 -15.58 -9.89
C LYS A 32 11.55 -16.95 -10.20
N GLU A 33 10.32 -17.19 -9.78
CA GLU A 33 9.60 -18.47 -9.94
C GLU A 33 8.73 -18.51 -11.20
N TYR A 34 8.71 -17.44 -12.01
CA TYR A 34 7.82 -17.28 -13.18
C TYR A 34 6.33 -17.54 -12.87
N ASN A 35 5.89 -17.26 -11.63
CA ASN A 35 4.56 -17.61 -11.14
C ASN A 35 3.53 -16.49 -11.38
N TYR A 36 2.92 -16.48 -12.57
CA TYR A 36 1.92 -15.49 -12.96
C TYR A 36 0.70 -15.44 -12.04
N ILE A 37 0.27 -16.58 -11.49
CA ILE A 37 -0.87 -16.63 -10.55
C ILE A 37 -0.49 -15.90 -9.25
N GLY A 38 0.74 -16.11 -8.77
CA GLY A 38 1.28 -15.41 -7.60
C GLY A 38 1.27 -13.89 -7.77
N TYR A 39 1.60 -13.38 -8.95
CA TYR A 39 1.50 -11.94 -9.25
C TYR A 39 0.09 -11.39 -9.11
N VAL A 40 -0.88 -12.07 -9.72
CA VAL A 40 -2.28 -11.67 -9.68
C VAL A 40 -2.78 -11.67 -8.23
N MET A 41 -2.44 -12.70 -7.45
CA MET A 41 -2.77 -12.77 -6.03
C MET A 41 -2.19 -11.61 -5.22
N ILE A 42 -0.93 -11.22 -5.47
CA ILE A 42 -0.31 -10.09 -4.77
C ILE A 42 -1.00 -8.77 -5.16
N PHE A 43 -1.31 -8.55 -6.44
CA PHE A 43 -2.01 -7.36 -6.90
C PHE A 43 -3.38 -7.21 -6.25
N PHE A 44 -4.18 -8.28 -6.26
CA PHE A 44 -5.49 -8.28 -5.60
C PHE A 44 -5.37 -8.11 -4.09
N GLY A 45 -4.45 -8.82 -3.44
CA GLY A 45 -4.20 -8.71 -2.01
C GLY A 45 -3.78 -7.31 -1.58
N PHE A 46 -2.92 -6.65 -2.37
CA PHE A 46 -2.52 -5.26 -2.16
C PHE A 46 -3.71 -4.31 -2.31
N ALA A 47 -4.51 -4.46 -3.37
CA ALA A 47 -5.70 -3.62 -3.59
C ALA A 47 -6.71 -3.74 -2.44
N LEU A 48 -6.95 -4.96 -1.94
CA LEU A 48 -7.83 -5.21 -0.79
C LEU A 48 -7.26 -4.60 0.49
N THR A 49 -5.98 -4.82 0.77
CA THR A 49 -5.30 -4.32 1.97
C THR A 49 -5.32 -2.80 2.00
N ILE A 50 -4.94 -2.13 0.90
CA ILE A 50 -4.97 -0.67 0.82
C ILE A 50 -6.39 -0.14 0.96
N SER A 51 -7.38 -0.79 0.35
CA SER A 51 -8.79 -0.39 0.50
C SER A 51 -9.27 -0.49 1.94
N TYR A 52 -8.86 -1.54 2.66
CA TYR A 52 -9.15 -1.69 4.08
C TYR A 52 -8.45 -0.64 4.95
N ILE A 53 -7.16 -0.35 4.70
CA ILE A 53 -6.47 0.72 5.42
C ILE A 53 -7.15 2.07 5.16
N ASN A 54 -7.60 2.34 3.93
CA ASN A 54 -8.35 3.55 3.58
C ASN A 54 -9.68 3.64 4.36
N TYR A 55 -10.37 2.52 4.56
CA TYR A 55 -11.54 2.45 5.44
C TYR A 55 -11.19 2.78 6.90
N LEU A 56 -10.11 2.20 7.43
CA LEU A 56 -9.66 2.46 8.81
C LEU A 56 -9.28 3.92 9.04
N GLU A 57 -8.55 4.52 8.10
CA GLU A 57 -8.15 5.93 8.18
C GLU A 57 -9.35 6.89 8.16
N LYS A 58 -10.36 6.59 7.34
CA LYS A 58 -11.62 7.37 7.37
C LYS A 58 -12.33 7.23 8.71
N LYS A 59 -12.34 6.02 9.29
CA LYS A 59 -12.93 5.75 10.60
C LYS A 59 -12.18 6.47 11.73
N SER A 60 -10.88 6.69 11.59
CA SER A 60 -10.06 7.44 12.55
C SER A 60 -10.05 8.96 12.30
N GLY A 61 -11.03 9.51 11.58
CA GLY A 61 -11.20 10.96 11.42
C GLY A 61 -10.25 11.64 10.43
N ILE A 62 -9.51 10.86 9.61
CA ILE A 62 -8.60 11.40 8.61
C ILE A 62 -9.40 11.93 7.42
N SER A 63 -8.99 13.09 6.90
CA SER A 63 -9.70 13.71 5.78
C SER A 63 -9.79 12.77 4.57
N LYS A 64 -10.95 12.75 3.92
CA LYS A 64 -11.19 11.96 2.70
C LYS A 64 -10.19 12.32 1.59
N LYS A 65 -9.77 13.58 1.51
CA LYS A 65 -8.77 14.04 0.54
C LYS A 65 -7.41 13.39 0.79
N MET A 66 -6.94 13.39 2.04
CA MET A 66 -5.63 12.83 2.39
C MET A 66 -5.56 11.32 2.18
N THR A 67 -6.61 10.61 2.58
CA THR A 67 -6.71 9.16 2.39
C THR A 67 -6.73 8.77 0.91
N TRP A 68 -7.39 9.56 0.06
CA TRP A 68 -7.41 9.34 -1.38
C TRP A 68 -6.06 9.62 -2.06
N ILE A 69 -5.36 10.69 -1.65
CA ILE A 69 -4.00 10.98 -2.13
C ILE A 69 -3.07 9.81 -1.79
N ARG A 70 -3.07 9.36 -0.54
CA ARG A 70 -2.25 8.23 -0.10
C ARG A 70 -2.57 6.96 -0.90
N PHE A 71 -3.84 6.66 -1.12
CA PHE A 71 -4.28 5.53 -1.95
C PHE A 71 -3.67 5.59 -3.35
N ILE A 72 -3.83 6.72 -4.04
CA ILE A 72 -3.30 6.90 -5.41
C ILE A 72 -1.78 6.78 -5.43
N VAL A 73 -1.09 7.49 -4.54
CA VAL A 73 0.37 7.47 -4.47
C VAL A 73 0.88 6.06 -4.23
N SER A 74 0.25 5.32 -3.31
CA SER A 74 0.64 3.93 -3.03
C SER A 74 0.45 3.02 -4.23
N PHE A 75 -0.65 3.20 -4.97
CA PHE A 75 -0.95 2.41 -6.15
C PHE A 75 0.02 2.70 -7.30
N ILE A 76 0.33 3.97 -7.56
CA ILE A 76 1.32 4.39 -8.56
C ILE A 76 2.70 3.84 -8.20
N LEU A 77 3.16 4.03 -6.95
CA LEU A 77 4.46 3.53 -6.51
C LEU A 77 4.55 2.01 -6.64
N PHE A 78 3.50 1.29 -6.23
CA PHE A 78 3.47 -0.17 -6.34
C PHE A 78 3.56 -0.64 -7.80
N ILE A 79 2.82 -0.01 -8.72
CA ILE A 79 2.88 -0.34 -10.15
C ILE A 79 4.26 -0.02 -10.73
N SER A 80 4.78 1.18 -10.49
CA SER A 80 6.08 1.62 -11.03
C SER A 80 7.22 0.73 -10.55
N PHE A 81 7.27 0.39 -9.26
CA PHE A 81 8.29 -0.50 -8.73
C PHE A 81 8.08 -1.96 -9.12
N SER A 82 6.84 -2.44 -9.22
CA SER A 82 6.58 -3.80 -9.71
C SER A 82 7.04 -3.96 -11.16
N TYR A 83 6.80 -2.96 -12.00
CA TYR A 83 7.31 -2.95 -13.38
C TYR A 83 8.84 -3.00 -13.42
N PHE A 84 9.51 -2.18 -12.61
CA PHE A 84 10.96 -2.17 -12.51
C PHE A 84 11.56 -3.46 -11.93
N LEU A 85 10.82 -4.22 -11.12
CA LEU A 85 11.28 -5.51 -10.56
C LEU A 85 10.96 -6.70 -11.47
N TYR A 86 10.09 -6.50 -12.47
CA TYR A 86 9.73 -7.51 -13.45
C TYR A 86 10.70 -7.53 -14.65
N PHE A 87 11.11 -6.34 -15.11
CA PHE A 87 12.09 -6.14 -16.20
C PHE A 87 13.51 -5.96 -15.67
#